data_AF-A0ABD1ZZV8-F1
#
_entry.id   AF-A0ABD1ZZV8-F1
#
_cell.length_a   1.000
_cell.length_b   1.000
_cell.length_c   1.000
_cell.angle_alpha   90.00
_cell.angle_beta   90.00
_cell.angle_gamma   90.00
#
_symmetry.space_group_name_H-M   'P 1'
#
loop_
_entity.id
_entity.type
_entity.pdbx_description
1 polymer ?
#
loop_
_entity_poly.entity_id
_entity_poly.type
_entity_poly.pdbx_seq_one_letter_code
_entity_poly.pdbx_strand_id
1 'polypeptide(L)'
;GTSGIDIDLRRVDIDQCPLPPGSNQLNIFAASDKCKKRTTKCVAIPGLGFRRGSYRCVCKRGFYYPDTKSTKRYYNGTVIEEEYEKLMMGEESQYAVEDSFECLPCAEGCESCVDGSPCVVSLNWLMRTAILILECCVIACLPAVALFTWKYGNVKIEIRELSVATLVLIRRNFAKFSGDLKTLCDTY
;
A
#
# COMPACT_ATOMS: atom_id res chain seq x y z
N GLY A 1 43.94 -24.20 -26.15
CA GLY A 1 43.89 -24.81 -24.81
C GLY A 1 42.65 -24.31 -24.12
N THR A 2 41.88 -25.19 -23.49
CA THR A 2 40.78 -24.80 -22.61
C THR A 2 41.34 -24.61 -21.21
N SER A 3 41.17 -23.42 -20.64
CA SER A 3 41.48 -23.19 -19.22
C SER A 3 40.36 -23.80 -18.39
N GLY A 4 40.65 -24.86 -17.65
CA GLY A 4 39.74 -25.40 -16.63
C GLY A 4 39.87 -24.60 -15.35
N ILE A 5 38.75 -24.12 -14.81
CA ILE A 5 38.67 -23.50 -13.49
C ILE A 5 38.04 -24.54 -12.57
N ASP A 6 38.75 -24.93 -11.51
CA ASP A 6 38.22 -25.79 -10.46
C ASP A 6 37.55 -24.92 -9.40
N ILE A 7 36.27 -25.17 -9.12
CA ILE A 7 35.44 -24.38 -8.22
C ILE A 7 34.89 -25.33 -7.17
N ASP A 8 35.20 -25.11 -5.88
CA ASP A 8 34.61 -25.89 -4.79
C ASP A 8 33.11 -25.55 -4.66
N LEU A 9 32.26 -26.42 -5.23
CA LEU A 9 30.81 -26.27 -5.30
C LEU A 9 30.13 -26.17 -3.92
N ARG A 10 30.83 -26.48 -2.82
CA ARG A 10 30.30 -26.39 -1.45
C ARG A 10 30.32 -24.97 -0.88
N ARG A 11 31.08 -24.06 -1.49
CA ARG A 11 31.32 -22.70 -0.98
C ARG A 11 30.84 -21.59 -1.90
N VAL A 12 30.28 -21.93 -3.06
CA VAL A 12 29.81 -20.97 -4.05
C VAL A 12 28.29 -21.06 -4.17
N ASP A 13 27.61 -19.98 -3.79
CA ASP A 13 26.17 -19.82 -4.03
C ASP A 13 25.92 -19.31 -5.45
N ILE A 14 24.79 -19.72 -6.03
CA ILE A 14 24.32 -19.24 -7.34
C ILE A 14 23.32 -18.12 -7.11
N ASP A 15 23.62 -16.92 -7.61
CA ASP A 15 22.66 -15.82 -7.68
C ASP A 15 22.00 -15.79 -9.06
N GLN A 16 20.72 -16.18 -9.10
CA GLN A 16 19.92 -16.23 -10.33
C GLN A 16 19.14 -14.93 -10.60
N CYS A 17 19.16 -13.98 -9.65
CA CYS A 17 18.39 -12.76 -9.75
C CYS A 17 19.04 -11.75 -10.72
N PRO A 18 18.26 -10.81 -11.29
CA PRO A 18 18.80 -9.80 -12.15
C PRO A 18 19.71 -8.85 -11.37
N LEU A 19 20.81 -8.46 -11.99
CA LEU A 19 21.73 -7.46 -11.44
C LEU A 19 21.03 -6.11 -11.31
N PRO A 20 21.32 -5.33 -10.25
CA PRO A 20 20.80 -3.99 -10.12
C PRO A 20 21.31 -3.11 -11.27
N PRO A 21 20.49 -2.17 -11.76
CA PRO A 21 20.87 -1.28 -12.86
C PRO A 21 22.11 -0.47 -12.46
N GLY A 22 23.13 -0.46 -13.32
CA GLY A 22 24.39 0.25 -13.09
C GLY A 22 25.44 -0.50 -12.27
N SER A 23 25.22 -1.78 -11.95
CA SER A 23 26.27 -2.62 -11.36
C SER A 23 27.23 -3.17 -12.42
N ASN A 24 28.53 -3.12 -12.11
CA ASN A 24 29.60 -3.68 -12.96
C ASN A 24 30.03 -5.09 -12.51
N GLN A 25 29.23 -5.75 -11.66
CA GLN A 25 29.53 -7.09 -11.19
C GLN A 25 29.22 -8.09 -12.30
N LEU A 26 30.16 -8.99 -12.56
CA LEU A 26 29.97 -10.07 -13.52
C LEU A 26 29.30 -11.25 -12.79
N ASN A 27 28.00 -11.44 -13.01
CA ASN A 27 27.28 -12.62 -12.57
C ASN A 27 26.71 -13.35 -13.79
N ILE A 28 27.31 -14.50 -14.13
CA ILE A 28 26.90 -15.31 -15.29
C ILE A 28 25.52 -15.97 -15.12
N PHE A 29 25.06 -16.11 -13.87
CA PHE A 29 23.76 -16.72 -13.56
C PHE A 29 22.64 -15.69 -13.43
N ALA A 30 22.96 -14.40 -13.53
CA ALA A 30 21.99 -13.32 -13.34
C ALA A 30 20.81 -13.43 -14.32
N ALA A 31 19.64 -13.01 -13.85
CA ALA A 31 18.38 -13.01 -14.62
C ALA A 31 17.95 -14.39 -15.19
N SER A 32 18.47 -15.49 -14.63
CA SER A 32 18.04 -16.85 -14.98
C SER A 32 16.85 -17.35 -14.15
N ASP A 33 16.40 -16.57 -13.16
CA ASP A 33 15.26 -16.90 -12.31
C ASP A 33 13.94 -17.02 -13.09
N LYS A 34 13.03 -17.86 -12.59
CA LYS A 34 11.70 -18.11 -13.15
C LYS A 34 10.60 -17.32 -12.44
N CYS A 35 10.92 -16.23 -11.75
CA CYS A 35 9.88 -15.38 -11.16
C CYS A 35 9.01 -14.76 -12.26
N LYS A 36 7.69 -14.69 -12.03
CA LYS A 36 6.76 -14.00 -12.93
C LYS A 36 7.04 -12.50 -12.90
N LYS A 37 7.75 -12.01 -13.93
CA LYS A 37 8.31 -10.65 -13.98
C LYS A 37 7.26 -9.55 -13.94
N ARG A 38 6.00 -9.85 -14.23
CA ARG A 38 4.88 -8.89 -14.20
C ARG A 38 4.68 -8.34 -12.79
N THR A 39 4.47 -9.23 -11.82
CA THR A 39 4.02 -8.87 -10.46
C THR A 39 5.05 -9.17 -9.37
N THR A 40 6.09 -9.95 -9.67
CA THR A 40 7.11 -10.37 -8.69
C THR A 40 8.52 -9.91 -9.03
N LYS A 41 9.41 -9.89 -8.03
CA LYS A 41 10.85 -9.63 -8.14
C LYS A 41 11.64 -10.73 -7.44
N CYS A 42 12.80 -11.06 -7.99
CA CYS A 42 13.69 -12.09 -7.46
C CYS A 42 14.54 -11.53 -6.31
N VAL A 43 14.73 -12.34 -5.26
CA VAL A 43 15.67 -12.07 -4.16
C VAL A 43 16.47 -13.34 -3.88
N ALA A 44 17.79 -13.28 -4.02
CA ALA A 44 18.68 -14.42 -3.81
C ALA A 44 18.72 -14.82 -2.33
N ILE A 45 18.92 -16.12 -2.09
CA ILE A 45 19.06 -16.70 -0.75
C ILE A 45 20.47 -17.29 -0.64
N PRO A 46 21.38 -16.66 0.15
CA PRO A 46 22.73 -17.17 0.32
C PRO A 46 22.78 -18.37 1.29
N GLY A 47 23.89 -19.12 1.25
CA GLY A 47 24.19 -20.22 2.16
C GLY A 47 23.53 -21.55 1.82
N LEU A 48 23.08 -21.73 0.58
CA LEU A 48 22.42 -22.95 0.10
C LEU A 48 23.33 -23.81 -0.78
N GLY A 49 24.51 -23.31 -1.13
CA GLY A 49 25.50 -23.96 -1.98
C GLY A 49 25.15 -23.85 -3.46
N PHE A 50 25.89 -24.61 -4.28
CA PHE A 50 25.70 -24.61 -5.72
C PHE A 50 24.45 -25.39 -6.13
N ARG A 51 23.29 -24.73 -6.10
CA ARG A 51 22.01 -25.30 -6.53
C ARG A 51 21.08 -24.26 -7.15
N ARG A 52 20.27 -24.69 -8.12
CA ARG A 52 19.19 -23.88 -8.73
C ARG A 52 18.04 -23.69 -7.73
N GLY A 53 17.28 -22.61 -7.90
CA GLY A 53 16.15 -22.27 -7.02
C GLY A 53 16.55 -21.65 -5.69
N SER A 54 17.81 -21.20 -5.54
CA SER A 54 18.32 -20.51 -4.34
C SER A 54 17.88 -19.04 -4.30
N TYR A 55 16.59 -18.79 -4.53
CA TYR A 55 15.98 -17.48 -4.51
C TYR A 55 14.52 -17.57 -4.03
N ARG A 56 13.93 -16.41 -3.76
CA ARG A 56 12.48 -16.27 -3.54
C ARG A 56 11.93 -15.18 -4.44
N CYS A 57 10.71 -15.39 -4.94
CA CYS A 57 9.98 -14.36 -5.66
C CYS A 57 9.08 -13.62 -4.68
N VAL A 58 9.39 -12.35 -4.44
CA VAL A 58 8.61 -11.47 -3.58
C VAL A 58 7.78 -10.54 -4.45
N CYS A 59 6.64 -10.08 -3.97
CA CYS A 59 5.80 -9.14 -4.73
C CYS A 59 6.53 -7.82 -4.97
N LYS A 60 6.29 -7.21 -6.14
CA LYS A 60 6.71 -5.84 -6.44
C LYS A 60 5.88 -4.85 -5.62
N ARG A 61 6.34 -3.60 -5.55
CA ARG A 61 5.51 -2.50 -5.03
C ARG A 61 4.23 -2.38 -5.86
N GLY A 62 3.12 -2.05 -5.21
CA GLY A 62 1.79 -2.07 -5.80
C GLY A 62 1.17 -3.47 -5.94
N PHE A 63 1.83 -4.54 -5.44
CA PHE A 63 1.28 -5.90 -5.42
C PHE A 63 1.46 -6.57 -4.05
N TYR A 64 0.55 -7.45 -3.68
CA TYR A 64 0.57 -8.22 -2.44
C TYR A 64 0.38 -9.73 -2.68
N TYR A 65 0.83 -10.54 -1.72
CA TYR A 65 0.76 -11.99 -1.81
C TYR A 65 -0.68 -12.47 -1.54
N PRO A 66 -1.28 -13.33 -2.40
CA PRO A 66 -2.71 -13.67 -2.32
C PRO A 66 -3.13 -14.27 -0.97
N ASP A 67 -2.32 -15.15 -0.39
CA ASP A 67 -2.58 -15.71 0.93
C ASP A 67 -2.02 -14.78 2.03
N THR A 68 -2.86 -13.84 2.44
CA THR A 68 -2.52 -12.82 3.45
C THR A 68 -2.31 -13.40 4.85
N LYS A 69 -2.82 -14.61 5.12
CA LYS A 69 -2.71 -15.31 6.42
C LYS A 69 -1.41 -16.11 6.55
N SER A 70 -0.75 -16.43 5.43
CA SER A 70 0.55 -17.11 5.46
C SER A 70 1.61 -16.29 6.19
N THR A 71 2.44 -16.99 6.98
CA THR A 71 3.64 -16.41 7.61
C THR A 71 4.74 -16.09 6.59
N LYS A 72 4.74 -16.78 5.45
CA LYS A 72 5.71 -16.62 4.36
C LYS A 72 5.01 -16.06 3.12
N ARG A 73 5.16 -14.75 2.90
CA ARG A 73 4.55 -14.01 1.79
C ARG A 73 5.49 -13.90 0.59
N TYR A 74 5.90 -15.04 0.06
CA TYR A 74 6.77 -15.14 -1.12
C TYR A 74 6.65 -16.53 -1.74
N TYR A 75 6.93 -16.62 -3.03
CA TYR A 75 7.03 -17.91 -3.70
C TYR A 75 8.47 -18.44 -3.60
N ASN A 76 8.61 -19.71 -3.24
CA ASN A 76 9.91 -20.34 -3.08
C ASN A 76 10.51 -20.69 -4.45
N GLY A 77 11.74 -20.27 -4.72
CA GLY A 77 12.41 -20.48 -6.01
C GLY A 77 12.55 -21.97 -6.36
N THR A 78 12.79 -22.84 -5.39
CA THR A 78 12.87 -24.30 -5.63
C THR A 78 11.57 -24.86 -6.23
N VAL A 79 10.42 -24.45 -5.70
CA VAL A 79 9.11 -24.91 -6.18
C VAL A 79 8.84 -24.37 -7.58
N ILE A 80 9.18 -23.11 -7.84
CA ILE A 80 8.99 -22.51 -9.17
C ILE A 80 9.85 -23.21 -10.22
N GLU A 81 11.12 -23.49 -9.90
CA GLU A 81 12.01 -24.18 -10.84
C GLU A 81 11.52 -25.60 -11.14
N GLU A 82 11.02 -26.33 -10.13
CA GLU A 82 10.42 -27.67 -10.31
C GLU A 82 9.18 -27.62 -11.21
N GLU A 83 8.24 -26.71 -10.94
CA GLU A 83 7.04 -26.57 -11.77
C GLU A 83 7.39 -26.08 -13.19
N TYR A 84 8.39 -25.22 -13.34
CA TYR A 84 8.87 -24.80 -14.65
C TYR A 84 9.52 -25.96 -15.43
N GLU A 85 10.25 -26.85 -14.75
CA GLU A 85 10.82 -28.05 -15.36
C GLU A 85 9.73 -29.01 -15.87
N LYS A 86 8.66 -29.22 -15.09
CA LYS A 86 7.47 -29.98 -15.54
C LYS A 86 6.86 -29.39 -16.81
N LEU A 87 6.69 -28.06 -16.84
CA LEU A 87 6.20 -27.35 -18.02
C LEU A 87 7.11 -27.60 -19.25
N MET A 88 8.43 -27.58 -19.06
CA MET A 88 9.40 -27.82 -20.14
C MET A 88 9.41 -29.27 -20.63
N MET A 89 9.04 -30.23 -19.78
CA MET A 89 8.89 -31.64 -20.15
C MET A 89 7.52 -31.95 -20.77
N GLY A 90 6.61 -30.97 -20.85
CA GLY A 90 5.26 -31.15 -21.37
C GLY A 90 4.31 -31.85 -20.39
N GLU A 91 4.65 -31.88 -19.11
CA GLU A 91 3.81 -32.40 -18.04
C GLU A 91 2.85 -31.32 -17.51
N GLU A 92 1.80 -31.74 -16.81
CA GLU A 92 0.94 -30.79 -16.09
C GLU A 92 1.75 -30.04 -15.02
N SER A 93 1.70 -28.71 -15.09
CA SER A 93 2.48 -27.81 -14.24
C SER A 93 1.62 -26.67 -13.75
N GLN A 94 1.74 -26.35 -12.47
CA GLN A 94 1.10 -25.16 -11.90
C GLN A 94 1.63 -23.88 -12.56
N TYR A 95 2.88 -23.88 -13.04
CA TYR A 95 3.49 -22.71 -13.67
C TYR A 95 2.79 -22.29 -14.98
N ALA A 96 2.13 -23.24 -15.64
CA ALA A 96 1.37 -23.05 -16.88
C ALA A 96 0.02 -22.36 -16.64
N VAL A 97 -0.52 -22.48 -15.43
CA VAL A 97 -1.83 -21.92 -15.06
C VAL A 97 -1.73 -20.39 -15.01
N GLU A 98 -2.75 -19.70 -15.52
CA GLU A 98 -2.85 -18.25 -15.48
C GLU A 98 -2.89 -17.75 -14.03
N ASP A 99 -2.27 -16.59 -13.76
CA ASP A 99 -2.11 -15.99 -12.42
C ASP A 99 -1.36 -16.85 -11.36
N SER A 100 -0.87 -18.04 -11.72
CA SER A 100 -0.02 -18.85 -10.84
C SER A 100 1.31 -18.17 -10.56
N PHE A 101 1.78 -18.25 -9.32
CA PHE A 101 3.03 -17.59 -8.88
C PHE A 101 3.03 -16.06 -9.12
N GLU A 102 1.85 -15.44 -9.28
CA GLU A 102 1.68 -14.01 -9.45
C GLU A 102 1.02 -13.38 -8.22
N CYS A 103 1.47 -12.18 -7.88
CA CYS A 103 0.87 -11.38 -6.82
C CYS A 103 -0.34 -10.58 -7.32
N LEU A 104 -1.25 -10.25 -6.40
CA LEU A 104 -2.44 -9.43 -6.69
C LEU A 104 -2.12 -7.95 -6.59
N PRO A 105 -2.73 -7.08 -7.42
CA PRO A 105 -2.52 -5.64 -7.34
C PRO A 105 -3.12 -5.05 -6.06
N CYS A 106 -2.48 -4.04 -5.51
CA CYS A 106 -3.04 -3.23 -4.43
C CYS A 106 -4.23 -2.40 -4.91
N ALA A 107 -5.04 -1.92 -3.97
CA ALA A 107 -6.07 -0.93 -4.26
C ALA A 107 -5.48 0.34 -4.90
N GLU A 108 -6.29 1.02 -5.71
CA GLU A 108 -5.88 2.23 -6.41
C GLU A 108 -5.42 3.32 -5.43
N GLY A 109 -4.33 4.01 -5.78
CA GLY A 109 -3.73 5.05 -4.94
C GLY A 109 -2.76 4.53 -3.87
N CYS A 110 -2.55 3.21 -3.74
CA CYS A 110 -1.64 2.63 -2.76
C CYS A 110 -0.28 2.23 -3.37
N GLU A 111 0.84 2.67 -2.78
CA GLU A 111 2.19 2.23 -3.20
C GLU A 111 2.56 0.83 -2.67
N SER A 112 2.07 0.48 -1.47
CA SER A 112 2.32 -0.82 -0.83
C SER A 112 1.12 -1.21 0.03
N CYS A 113 0.77 -2.49 0.01
CA CYS A 113 -0.37 -3.02 0.76
C CYS A 113 -0.05 -4.42 1.31
N VAL A 114 -0.77 -4.81 2.36
CA VAL A 114 -0.69 -6.17 2.94
C VAL A 114 -1.77 -7.06 2.33
N ASP A 115 -2.91 -6.46 1.98
CA ASP A 115 -4.10 -7.06 1.43
C ASP A 115 -4.76 -6.12 0.42
N GLY A 116 -5.90 -6.53 -0.15
CA GLY A 116 -6.69 -5.70 -1.07
C GLY A 116 -7.51 -4.60 -0.39
N SER A 117 -7.23 -4.28 0.88
CA SER A 117 -7.96 -3.21 1.58
C SER A 117 -7.54 -1.84 1.03
N PRO A 118 -8.47 -0.88 0.91
CA PRO A 118 -8.14 0.45 0.42
C PRO A 118 -7.33 1.23 1.48
N CYS A 119 -6.15 1.74 1.11
CA CYS A 119 -5.31 2.54 2.00
C CYS A 119 -5.80 3.99 2.14
N VAL A 120 -6.46 4.50 1.10
CA VAL A 120 -7.18 5.76 1.14
C VAL A 120 -8.64 5.46 1.41
N VAL A 121 -9.29 6.29 2.22
CA VAL A 121 -10.75 6.22 2.35
C VAL A 121 -11.31 6.35 0.95
N SER A 122 -11.97 5.31 0.44
CA SER A 122 -12.73 5.41 -0.79
C SER A 122 -13.77 6.51 -0.55
N LEU A 123 -13.55 7.66 -1.17
CA LEU A 123 -14.43 8.82 -1.08
C LEU A 123 -15.71 8.46 -1.82
N ASN A 124 -16.55 7.65 -1.17
CA ASN A 124 -17.85 7.29 -1.67
C ASN A 124 -18.66 8.57 -1.78
N TRP A 125 -19.36 8.74 -2.90
CA TRP A 125 -20.28 9.87 -3.11
C TRP A 125 -21.23 10.03 -1.91
N LEU A 126 -21.62 8.94 -1.26
CA LEU A 126 -22.42 8.89 -0.03
C LEU A 126 -21.76 9.63 1.15
N MET A 127 -20.47 9.42 1.39
CA MET A 127 -19.76 10.08 2.49
C MET A 127 -19.58 11.56 2.18
N ARG A 128 -19.30 11.89 0.91
CA ARG A 128 -19.18 13.29 0.46
C ARG A 128 -20.51 14.04 0.56
N THR A 129 -21.63 13.44 0.15
CA THR A 129 -22.95 14.05 0.29
C THR A 129 -23.36 14.15 1.76
N ALA A 130 -23.08 13.15 2.59
CA ALA A 130 -23.37 13.20 4.02
C ALA A 130 -22.62 14.34 4.74
N ILE A 131 -21.33 14.54 4.44
CA ILE A 131 -20.53 15.63 5.03
C ILE A 131 -21.08 16.99 4.56
N LEU A 132 -21.35 17.15 3.26
CA LEU A 132 -21.91 18.40 2.72
C LEU A 132 -23.29 18.74 3.29
N ILE A 133 -24.16 17.74 3.50
CA ILE A 133 -25.48 17.94 4.13
C ILE A 133 -25.30 18.41 5.58
N LEU A 134 -24.40 17.76 6.33
CA LEU A 134 -24.13 18.13 7.72
C LEU A 134 -23.58 19.56 7.84
N GLU A 135 -22.67 19.95 6.95
CA GLU A 135 -22.17 21.33 6.87
C GLU A 135 -23.29 22.33 6.57
N CYS A 136 -24.11 22.07 5.55
CA CYS A 136 -25.26 22.91 5.21
C CYS A 136 -26.25 23.05 6.37
N CYS A 137 -26.53 21.98 7.11
CA CYS A 137 -27.39 22.02 8.30
C CYS A 137 -26.79 22.93 9.39
N VAL A 138 -25.50 22.82 9.67
CA VAL A 138 -24.82 23.69 10.65
C VAL A 138 -24.89 25.15 10.20
N ILE A 139 -24.59 25.43 8.92
CA ILE A 139 -24.65 26.78 8.34
C ILE A 139 -26.06 27.37 8.43
N ALA A 140 -27.13 26.58 8.22
CA ALA A 140 -28.51 27.05 8.33
C ALA A 140 -28.97 27.29 9.78
N CYS A 141 -28.49 26.48 10.73
CA CYS A 141 -28.81 26.63 12.15
C CYS A 141 -28.18 27.89 12.77
N LEU A 142 -27.00 28.31 12.29
CA LEU A 142 -26.28 29.47 12.84
C LEU A 142 -27.07 30.80 12.74
N PRO A 143 -27.64 31.20 11.58
CA PRO A 143 -28.52 32.36 11.47
C PRO A 143 -29.77 32.26 12.34
N ALA A 144 -30.39 31.08 12.45
CA ALA A 144 -31.58 30.89 13.28
C ALA A 144 -31.28 31.15 14.76
N VAL A 145 -30.16 30.63 15.26
CA VAL A 145 -29.68 30.88 16.63
C VAL A 145 -29.29 32.36 16.81
N ALA A 146 -28.64 32.97 15.82
CA ALA A 146 -28.31 34.40 15.87
C ALA A 146 -29.55 35.30 15.89
N LEU A 147 -30.58 34.99 15.10
CA LEU A 147 -31.86 35.72 15.09
C LEU A 147 -32.64 35.51 16.39
N PHE A 148 -32.63 34.28 16.92
CA PHE A 148 -33.26 33.95 18.19
C PHE A 148 -32.60 34.72 19.34
N THR A 149 -31.27 34.70 19.42
CA THR A 149 -30.52 35.44 20.44
C THR A 149 -30.70 36.95 20.32
N TRP A 150 -30.79 37.51 19.10
CA TRP A 150 -31.10 38.93 18.89
C TRP A 150 -32.53 39.28 19.32
N LYS A 151 -33.53 38.46 18.97
CA LYS A 151 -34.94 38.72 19.27
C LYS A 151 -35.26 38.58 20.76
N TYR A 152 -34.68 37.60 21.44
CA TYR A 152 -34.89 37.36 22.87
C TYR A 152 -33.88 38.09 23.76
N GLY A 153 -32.90 38.81 23.18
CA GLY A 153 -31.96 39.67 23.93
C GLY A 153 -32.61 40.84 24.66
N ASN A 154 -33.86 41.17 24.35
CA ASN A 154 -34.65 42.19 25.07
C ASN A 154 -35.36 41.65 26.32
N VAL A 155 -35.41 40.32 26.51
CA VAL A 155 -35.83 39.71 27.78
C VAL A 155 -34.58 39.66 28.65
N LYS A 156 -34.48 40.54 29.64
CA LYS A 156 -33.39 40.56 30.63
C LYS A 156 -33.27 39.21 31.33
N ILE A 157 -32.49 38.29 30.77
CA ILE A 157 -31.93 37.16 31.50
C ILE A 157 -30.56 37.64 31.95
N GLU A 158 -30.39 37.71 33.26
CA GLU A 158 -29.20 38.17 33.99
C GLU A 158 -28.00 37.22 33.71
N ILE A 159 -27.41 37.31 32.51
CA ILE A 159 -26.17 36.61 32.13
C ILE A 159 -25.16 37.66 31.68
N ARG A 160 -24.90 38.65 32.54
CA ARG A 160 -23.99 39.74 32.18
C ARG A 160 -22.51 39.42 32.43
N GLU A 161 -22.20 38.33 33.14
CA GLU A 161 -20.82 37.90 33.40
C GLU A 161 -20.37 36.66 32.60
N LEU A 162 -21.28 35.89 32.00
CA LEU A 162 -20.92 34.74 31.15
C LEU A 162 -20.93 35.07 29.65
N SER A 163 -21.49 36.20 29.21
CA SER A 163 -21.75 36.46 27.78
C SER A 163 -20.49 36.81 27.00
N VAL A 164 -19.56 37.60 27.56
CA VAL A 164 -18.34 38.01 26.85
C VAL A 164 -17.38 36.85 26.69
N ALA A 165 -17.18 36.04 27.75
CA ALA A 165 -16.33 34.85 27.69
C ALA A 165 -16.90 33.82 26.71
N THR A 166 -18.22 33.59 26.74
CA THR A 166 -18.88 32.65 25.82
C THR A 166 -18.87 33.16 24.37
N LEU A 167 -19.10 34.46 24.13
CA LEU A 167 -18.99 35.08 22.79
C LEU A 167 -17.57 35.03 22.24
N VAL A 168 -16.55 35.27 23.08
CA VAL A 168 -15.14 35.16 22.68
C VAL A 168 -14.78 33.70 22.39
N LEU A 169 -15.27 32.75 23.18
CA LEU A 169 -15.10 31.32 22.92
C LEU A 169 -15.80 30.89 21.64
N ILE A 170 -17.03 31.35 21.37
CA ILE A 170 -17.75 31.07 20.11
C ILE A 170 -16.99 31.68 18.93
N ARG A 171 -16.49 32.92 19.02
CA ARG A 171 -15.69 33.54 17.95
C ARG A 171 -14.37 32.81 17.72
N ARG A 172 -13.66 32.41 18.79
CA ARG A 172 -12.41 31.61 18.67
C ARG A 172 -12.68 30.24 18.08
N ASN A 173 -13.75 29.56 18.50
CA ASN A 173 -14.13 28.26 17.97
C ASN A 173 -14.60 28.36 16.51
N PHE A 174 -15.32 29.42 16.13
CA PHE A 174 -15.75 29.64 14.75
C PHE A 174 -14.56 29.97 13.82
N ALA A 175 -13.63 30.81 14.27
CA ALA A 175 -12.40 31.10 13.53
C ALA A 175 -11.49 29.87 13.40
N LYS A 176 -11.39 29.07 14.47
CA LYS A 176 -10.64 27.81 14.46
C LYS A 176 -11.29 26.78 13.53
N PHE A 177 -12.61 26.60 13.61
CA PHE A 177 -13.37 25.72 12.73
C PHE A 177 -13.27 26.17 11.26
N SER A 178 -13.32 27.47 10.97
CA SER A 178 -13.11 28.00 9.62
C SER A 178 -11.68 27.76 9.10
N GLY A 179 -10.67 27.81 9.98
CA GLY A 179 -9.28 27.50 9.63
C GLY A 179 -9.06 26.00 9.40
N ASP A 180 -9.63 25.16 10.26
CA ASP A 180 -9.57 23.69 10.14
C ASP A 180 -10.31 23.22 8.87
N LEU A 181 -11.45 23.84 8.52
CA LEU A 181 -12.20 23.56 7.29
C LEU A 181 -11.43 23.97 6.03
N LYS A 182 -10.73 25.10 6.07
CA LYS A 182 -9.87 25.55 4.96
C LYS A 182 -8.68 24.63 4.77
N THR A 183 -8.08 24.19 5.88
CA THR A 183 -6.98 23.23 5.87
C THR A 183 -7.44 21.85 5.37
N LEU A 184 -8.67 21.43 5.70
CA LEU A 184 -9.28 20.23 5.13
C LEU A 184 -9.47 20.39 3.61
N CYS A 185 -10.04 21.49 3.14
CA CYS A 185 -10.26 21.74 1.71
C CYS A 185 -8.96 21.83 0.90
N ASP A 186 -7.87 22.33 1.50
CA ASP A 186 -6.56 22.44 0.86
C ASP A 186 -5.73 21.15 0.94
N THR A 187 -6.10 20.20 1.82
CA THR A 187 -5.42 18.90 1.98
C THR A 187 -6.14 17.76 1.24
N TYR A 188 -7.36 17.99 0.72
CA TYR A 188 -8.19 17.02 -0.02
C TYR A 188 -8.40 17.40 -1.48
#